data_AF-A0A2E7I162-F1
#
_entry.id   AF-A0A2E7I162-F1
#
_cell.length_a   1.000
_cell.length_b   1.000
_cell.length_c   1.000
_cell.angle_alpha   90.00
_cell.angle_beta   90.00
_cell.angle_gamma   90.00
#
_symmetry.space_group_name_H-M   'P 1'
#
loop_
_entity.id
_entity.type
_entity.pdbx_description
1 polymer ?
#
loop_
_entity_poly.entity_id
_entity_poly.type
_entity_poly.pdbx_seq_one_letter_code
_entity_poly.pdbx_strand_id
1 'polypeptide(L)'
;MAKAIADPEEIRRFAHDLKRFNDDLTHQLQLMRSRMATLSQSWRDQEQRKFEEEFDFTVKAMDRFTKASAEQIPFLLRKAQRIEDYLQQK
;
A
#
# COMPACT_ATOMS: atom_id res chain seq x y z
N MET A 1 3.50 5.42 -36.45
CA MET A 1 3.21 4.34 -35.49
C MET A 1 3.42 4.88 -34.08
N ALA A 2 2.35 5.26 -33.38
CA ALA A 2 2.50 5.85 -32.04
C ALA A 2 2.94 4.77 -31.06
N LYS A 3 4.20 4.85 -30.61
CA LYS A 3 4.74 4.03 -29.53
C LYS A 3 3.87 4.21 -28.30
N ALA A 4 3.06 3.21 -27.97
CA ALA A 4 2.50 3.13 -26.63
C ALA A 4 3.69 2.94 -25.69
N ILE A 5 4.01 3.96 -24.89
CA ILE A 5 5.12 3.95 -23.92
C ILE A 5 4.76 3.07 -22.70
N ALA A 6 3.52 2.58 -22.62
CA ALA A 6 3.04 1.77 -21.50
C ALA A 6 2.13 0.64 -21.98
N ASP A 7 2.31 -0.55 -21.41
CA ASP A 7 1.46 -1.72 -21.60
C ASP A 7 0.25 -1.66 -20.63
N PRO A 8 -1.00 -1.69 -21.13
CA PRO A 8 -2.19 -1.66 -20.26
C PRO A 8 -2.29 -2.88 -19.34
N GLU A 9 -1.81 -4.06 -19.76
CA GLU A 9 -1.83 -5.27 -18.93
C GLU A 9 -0.87 -5.14 -17.73
N GLU A 10 0.33 -4.59 -17.95
CA GLU A 10 1.29 -4.32 -16.86
C GLU A 10 0.71 -3.35 -15.84
N ILE A 11 0.03 -2.29 -16.30
CA ILE A 11 -0.61 -1.31 -15.41
C ILE A 11 -1.74 -1.97 -14.59
N ARG A 12 -2.60 -2.79 -15.22
CA ARG A 12 -3.66 -3.49 -14.49
C ARG A 12 -3.09 -4.46 -13.47
N ARG A 13 -2.08 -5.24 -13.85
CA ARG A 13 -1.39 -6.17 -12.94
C ARG A 13 -0.83 -5.43 -11.73
N PHE A 14 -0.10 -4.34 -11.95
CA PHE A 14 0.43 -3.53 -10.85
C PHE A 14 -0.67 -2.97 -9.95
N ALA A 15 -1.78 -2.48 -10.50
CA ALA A 15 -2.90 -1.97 -9.70
C ALA A 15 -3.53 -3.06 -8.82
N HIS A 16 -3.67 -4.28 -9.34
CA HIS A 16 -4.18 -5.43 -8.58
C HIS A 16 -3.19 -5.88 -7.50
N ASP A 17 -1.90 -5.94 -7.82
CA ASP A 17 -0.84 -6.29 -6.86
C ASP A 17 -0.77 -5.24 -5.75
N LEU A 18 -0.86 -3.95 -6.08
CA LEU A 18 -0.89 -2.85 -5.12
C LEU A 18 -2.10 -2.95 -4.19
N LYS A 19 -3.28 -3.34 -4.71
CA LYS A 19 -4.46 -3.58 -3.90
C LYS A 19 -4.22 -4.70 -2.88
N ARG A 20 -3.70 -5.84 -3.34
CA ARG A 20 -3.42 -6.99 -2.47
C ARG A 20 -2.37 -6.63 -1.41
N PHE A 21 -1.30 -5.95 -1.82
CA PHE A 21 -0.26 -5.46 -0.90
C PHE A 21 -0.85 -4.57 0.20
N ASN A 22 -1.72 -3.62 -0.16
CA ASN A 22 -2.38 -2.74 0.80
C ASN A 22 -3.24 -3.51 1.81
N ASP A 23 -4.01 -4.49 1.33
CA ASP A 23 -4.89 -5.33 2.16
C ASP A 23 -4.03 -6.17 3.15
N ASP A 24 -2.97 -6.81 2.65
CA ASP A 24 -2.05 -7.64 3.45
C ASP A 24 -1.28 -6.80 4.48
N LEU A 25 -0.76 -5.63 4.07
CA LEU A 25 -0.03 -4.71 4.95
C LEU A 25 -0.92 -4.23 6.09
N THR A 26 -2.17 -3.84 5.79
CA THR A 26 -3.13 -3.38 6.80
C THR A 26 -3.39 -4.47 7.84
N HIS A 27 -3.58 -5.71 7.40
CA HIS A 27 -3.80 -6.85 8.28
C HIS A 27 -2.58 -7.11 9.18
N GLN A 28 -1.38 -7.14 8.60
CA GLN A 28 -0.14 -7.36 9.35
C GLN A 28 0.13 -6.26 10.38
N LEU A 29 -0.13 -5.00 10.03
CA LEU A 29 0.02 -3.87 10.95
C LEU A 29 -0.95 -3.96 12.13
N GLN A 30 -2.21 -4.37 11.90
CA GLN A 30 -3.17 -4.60 13.00
C GLN A 30 -2.68 -5.69 13.97
N LEU A 31 -2.18 -6.81 13.44
CA LEU A 31 -1.62 -7.88 14.25
C LEU A 31 -0.40 -7.39 15.07
N MET A 32 0.48 -6.61 14.45
CA MET A 32 1.68 -6.12 15.12
C MET A 32 1.35 -5.08 16.20
N ARG A 33 0.41 -4.17 15.96
CA ARG A 33 -0.11 -3.24 16.97
C ARG A 33 -0.65 -3.99 18.19
N SER A 34 -1.42 -5.07 17.97
CA SER A 34 -1.94 -5.90 19.07
C SER A 34 -0.81 -6.57 19.87
N ARG A 35 0.21 -7.10 19.19
CA ARG A 35 1.38 -7.70 19.84
C ARG A 35 2.19 -6.67 20.65
N MET A 36 2.37 -5.46 20.11
CA MET A 36 3.02 -4.36 20.82
C MET A 36 2.26 -4.02 22.10
N ALA A 37 0.93 -3.86 22.01
CA ALA A 37 0.10 -3.56 23.18
C ALA A 37 0.20 -4.63 24.28
N THR A 38 0.30 -5.91 23.92
CA THR A 38 0.57 -6.99 24.88
C THR A 38 1.98 -6.89 25.46
N LEU A 39 3.00 -6.63 24.65
CA LEU A 39 4.39 -6.49 25.10
C LEU A 39 4.57 -5.33 26.08
N SER A 40 3.92 -4.19 25.83
CA SER A 40 3.90 -3.02 26.73
C SER A 40 3.30 -3.33 28.12
N GLN A 41 2.59 -4.46 28.28
CA GLN A 41 2.12 -4.89 29.60
C GLN A 41 3.24 -5.44 30.48
N SER A 42 4.23 -6.12 29.89
CA SER A 42 5.33 -6.80 30.61
C SER A 42 6.67 -6.09 30.50
N TRP A 43 6.87 -5.24 29.50
CA TRP A 43 8.09 -4.47 29.29
C TRP A 43 7.76 -2.98 29.46
N ARG A 44 8.30 -2.32 30.48
CA ARG A 44 7.94 -0.95 30.89
C ARG A 44 9.13 -0.13 31.38
N ASP A 45 10.15 -0.02 30.55
CA ASP A 45 11.33 0.80 30.84
C ASP A 45 11.44 2.00 29.89
N GLN A 46 12.60 2.64 29.82
CA GLN A 46 12.85 3.76 28.92
C GLN A 46 13.06 3.30 27.47
N GLU A 47 13.67 2.14 27.26
CA GLU A 47 13.95 1.60 25.93
C GLU A 47 12.67 1.15 25.25
N GLN A 48 11.75 0.53 26.00
CA GLN A 48 10.42 0.20 25.51
C GLN A 48 9.69 1.45 25.01
N ARG A 49 9.72 2.56 25.75
CA ARG A 49 9.07 3.81 25.34
C ARG A 49 9.65 4.38 24.04
N LYS A 50 10.99 4.42 23.92
CA LYS A 50 11.66 4.86 22.69
C LYS A 50 11.25 4.00 21.50
N PHE A 51 11.20 2.68 21.68
CA PHE A 51 10.81 1.76 20.63
C PHE A 51 9.32 1.89 20.25
N GLU A 52 8.43 2.08 21.22
CA GLU A 52 6.99 2.30 20.98
C GLU A 52 6.75 3.59 20.17
N GLU A 53 7.49 4.66 20.45
CA GLU A 53 7.44 5.90 19.67
C GLU A 53 7.85 5.69 18.19
N GLU A 54 8.97 5.02 17.94
CA GLU A 54 9.44 4.70 16.58
C GLU A 54 8.49 3.75 15.84
N PHE A 55 7.94 2.79 16.58
CA PHE A 55 6.94 1.86 16.06
C PHE A 55 5.69 2.62 15.61
N ASP A 56 5.10 3.45 16.47
CA ASP A 56 3.91 4.24 16.14
C ASP A 56 4.14 5.22 15.00
N PHE A 57 5.32 5.86 14.95
CA PHE A 57 5.71 6.72 13.84
C PHE A 57 5.71 5.97 12.52
N THR A 58 6.36 4.80 12.48
CA THR A 58 6.46 3.96 11.28
C THR A 58 5.09 3.46 10.83
N VAL A 59 4.27 2.95 11.77
CA VAL A 59 2.95 2.44 11.44
C VAL A 59 2.06 3.55 10.88
N LYS A 60 2.14 4.77 11.43
CA LYS A 60 1.41 5.93 10.89
C LYS A 60 1.86 6.30 9.48
N ALA A 61 3.15 6.17 9.16
CA ALA A 61 3.65 6.38 7.80
C ALA A 61 3.09 5.32 6.83
N MET A 62 3.05 4.06 7.25
CA MET A 62 2.46 2.97 6.45
C MET A 62 0.96 3.17 6.24
N ASP A 63 0.21 3.56 7.27
CA ASP A 63 -1.23 3.88 7.16
C ASP A 63 -1.50 5.01 6.15
N ARG A 64 -0.62 6.01 6.10
CA ARG A 64 -0.70 7.10 5.10
C ARG A 64 -0.41 6.58 3.70
N PHE A 65 0.62 5.75 3.54
CA PHE A 65 0.95 5.14 2.26
C PHE A 65 -0.22 4.32 1.73
N THR A 66 -0.80 3.42 2.53
CA THR A 66 -1.92 2.56 2.14
C THR A 66 -3.13 3.37 1.65
N LYS A 67 -3.43 4.51 2.28
CA LYS A 67 -4.50 5.41 1.85
C LYS A 67 -4.19 6.05 0.50
N ALA A 68 -3.01 6.65 0.36
CA ALA A 68 -2.59 7.30 -0.87
C ALA A 68 -2.53 6.32 -2.06
N SER A 69 -2.00 5.11 -1.83
CA SER A 69 -1.94 4.07 -2.85
C SER A 69 -3.33 3.53 -3.21
N ALA A 70 -4.25 3.40 -2.24
CA ALA A 70 -5.63 3.01 -2.50
C ALA A 70 -6.38 4.00 -3.42
N GLU A 71 -6.16 5.30 -3.22
CA GLU A 71 -6.72 6.35 -4.09
C GLU A 71 -6.16 6.31 -5.52
N GLN A 72 -4.93 5.83 -5.69
CA GLN A 72 -4.25 5.73 -6.98
C GLN A 72 -4.72 4.53 -7.82
N ILE A 73 -5.18 3.45 -7.20
CA ILE A 73 -5.61 2.22 -7.89
C ILE A 73 -6.67 2.49 -8.98
N PRO A 74 -7.78 3.20 -8.72
CA PRO A 74 -8.77 3.52 -9.75
C PRO A 74 -8.20 4.35 -10.91
N PHE A 75 -7.22 5.22 -10.64
CA PHE A 75 -6.57 5.99 -11.69
C PHE A 75 -5.75 5.09 -12.62
N LEU A 76 -4.99 4.14 -12.07
CA LEU A 76 -4.21 3.17 -12.85
C LEU A 76 -5.12 2.31 -13.74
N LEU A 77 -6.23 1.80 -13.19
CA LEU A 77 -7.20 1.02 -13.96
C LEU A 77 -7.82 1.82 -15.11
N ARG A 78 -8.24 3.07 -14.85
CA ARG A 78 -8.75 3.97 -15.91
C ARG A 78 -7.70 4.29 -16.97
N LYS A 79 -6.43 4.45 -16.55
CA LYS A 79 -5.32 4.71 -17.48
C LYS A 79 -5.07 3.51 -18.39
N ALA A 80 -5.07 2.29 -17.84
CA ALA A 80 -4.95 1.08 -18.64
C ALA A 80 -6.09 0.96 -19.66
N GLN A 81 -7.33 1.16 -19.25
CA GLN A 81 -8.50 1.11 -20.16
C GLN A 81 -8.34 2.07 -21.34
N ARG A 82 -7.97 3.33 -21.09
CA ARG A 82 -7.79 4.33 -22.15
C ARG A 82 -6.69 3.97 -23.15
N ILE A 83 -5.62 3.32 -22.69
CA ILE A 83 -4.52 2.85 -23.55
C ILE A 83 -5.03 1.70 -24.43
N GLU A 84 -5.74 0.75 -23.85
CA GLU A 84 -6.34 -0.38 -24.56
C GLU A 84 -7.33 0.09 -25.64
N ASP A 85 -8.25 1.00 -25.29
CA ASP A 85 -9.22 1.57 -26.24
C ASP A 85 -8.50 2.22 -27.44
N TYR A 86 -7.40 2.94 -27.18
CA TYR A 86 -6.60 3.58 -28.23
C TYR A 86 -5.83 2.58 -29.11
N LEU A 87 -5.41 1.45 -28.56
CA LEU A 87 -4.75 0.38 -29.31
C LEU A 87 -5.75 -0.39 -30.19
N GLN A 88 -6.99 -0.58 -29.73
CA GLN A 88 -8.05 -1.25 -30.49
C GLN A 88 -8.61 -0.40 -31.64
N GLN A 89 -8.50 0.93 -31.57
CA GLN A 89 -8.94 1.86 -32.61
C GLN A 89 -7.94 2.04 -33.77
N LYS A 90 -6.79 1.35 -33.74
CA LYS A 90 -5.75 1.38 -34.78
C LYS A 90 -5.69 0.08 -35.57
#